data_AF-A0A6G3Z7N7-F1
#
_entry.id   AF-A0A6G3Z7N7-F1
#
_cell.length_a   1.000
_cell.length_b   1.000
_cell.length_c   1.000
_cell.angle_alpha   90.00
_cell.angle_beta   90.00
_cell.angle_gamma   90.00
#
_symmetry.space_group_name_H-M   'P 1'
#
loop_
_entity.id
_entity.type
_entity.pdbx_description
1 polymer ?
#
loop_
_entity_poly.entity_id
_entity_poly.type
_entity_poly.pdbx_seq_one_letter_code
_entity_poly.pdbx_strand_id
1 'polypeptide(L)' 'LPPGEHTLQLLLANYVHIPHEQPVMSEPVTITVTEP' A
#
# COMPACT_ATOMS: atom_id res chain seq x y z
N LEU A 1 0.69 -14.71 3.67
CA LEU A 1 1.98 -14.03 3.87
C LEU A 1 2.71 -14.75 4.98
N PRO A 2 4.04 -14.95 4.90
CA PRO A 2 4.80 -15.46 6.04
C PRO A 2 4.59 -14.56 7.27
N PRO A 3 4.56 -15.13 8.50
CA PRO A 3 4.53 -14.35 9.72
C PRO A 3 5.68 -13.34 9.76
N GLY A 4 5.40 -12.12 10.23
CA GLY A 4 6.38 -11.04 10.28
C GLY A 4 5.82 -9.66 9.95
N GLU A 5 6.69 -8.67 9.92
CA GLU A 5 6.36 -7.28 9.62
C GLU A 5 6.35 -7.02 8.11
N HIS A 6 5.31 -6.33 7.64
CA HIS A 6 5.16 -5.90 6.24
C HIS A 6 4.68 -4.46 6.19
N THR A 7 5.04 -3.74 5.13
CA THR A 7 4.58 -2.37 4.90
C THR A 7 3.71 -2.31 3.65
N LEU A 8 2.56 -1.65 3.78
CA LEU A 8 1.62 -1.39 2.70
C LEU A 8 1.57 0.11 2.42
N GLN A 9 1.47 0.49 1.15
CA GLN A 9 1.26 1.87 0.74
C GLN A 9 0.35 1.91 -0.48
N LEU A 10 -0.64 2.80 -0.47
CA LEU A 10 -1.56 2.98 -1.57
C LEU A 10 -1.10 4.12 -2.48
N LEU A 11 -1.17 3.89 -3.79
CA LEU A 11 -1.00 4.91 -4.83
C LEU A 11 -2.37 5.27 -5.41
N LEU A 12 -2.70 6.55 -5.42
CA LEU A 12 -3.93 7.04 -6.02
C LEU A 12 -3.81 7.12 -7.55
N ALA A 13 -4.82 6.58 -8.22
CA ALA A 13 -4.98 6.65 -9.66
C ALA A 13 -6.34 7.24 -10.03
N ASN A 14 -6.47 7.69 -11.28
CA ASN A 14 -7.72 8.23 -11.80
C ASN A 14 -8.76 7.12 -12.10
N TYR A 15 -9.91 7.51 -12.66
CA TYR A 15 -11.04 6.61 -12.94
C TYR A 15 -10.75 5.47 -13.94
N VAL A 16 -9.66 5.55 -14.71
CA VAL A 16 -9.19 4.46 -15.58
C VAL A 16 -7.93 3.77 -15.03
N HIS A 17 -7.64 3.96 -13.75
CA HIS A 17 -6.51 3.35 -13.03
C HIS A 17 -5.11 3.80 -13.52
N ILE A 18 -5.01 4.98 -14.14
CA ILE A 18 -3.72 5.59 -14.48
C ILE A 18 -3.25 6.45 -13.30
N PRO A 19 -2.02 6.27 -12.80
CA PRO A 19 -1.43 7.15 -11.80
C PRO A 19 -1.38 8.60 -12.25
N HIS A 20 -1.52 9.54 -11.33
CA HIS A 20 -1.33 10.96 -11.61
C HIS A 20 0.15 11.27 -11.88
N GLU A 21 0.43 12.28 -12.72
CA GLU A 21 1.80 12.73 -13.04
C GLU A 21 2.57 13.12 -11.76
N GLN A 22 1.90 13.83 -10.85
CA GLN A 22 2.36 13.95 -9.47
C GLN A 22 1.76 12.80 -8.66
N PRO A 23 2.56 11.84 -8.21
CA PRO A 23 2.04 10.69 -7.48
C PRO A 23 1.48 11.14 -6.14
N VAL A 24 0.24 10.74 -5.87
CA VAL A 24 -0.42 10.94 -4.59
C VAL A 24 -0.44 9.59 -3.87
N MET A 25 0.28 9.50 -2.76
CA MET A 25 0.45 8.27 -1.99
C MET A 25 -0.20 8.41 -0.61
N SER A 26 -0.68 7.30 -0.04
CA SER A 26 -1.03 7.26 1.37
C SER A 26 0.22 7.32 2.25
N GLU A 27 0.03 7.60 3.53
CA GLU A 27 1.02 7.26 4.54
C GLU A 27 1.27 5.74 4.52
N PRO A 28 2.50 5.29 4.80
CA PRO A 28 2.79 3.88 4.95
C PRO A 28 2.02 3.28 6.13
N VAL A 29 1.51 2.07 5.95
CA VAL A 29 0.86 1.29 7.01
C VAL A 29 1.70 0.05 7.28
N THR A 30 2.26 -0.03 8.49
CA THR A 30 2.96 -1.23 8.96
C THR A 30 1.93 -2.22 9.52
N ILE A 31 2.00 -3.46 9.04
CA ILE A 31 1.19 -4.57 9.53
C ILE A 31 2.09 -5.71 10.01
N THR A 32 1.63 -6.45 11.00
CA THR A 32 2.27 -7.69 11.46
C THR A 32 1.36 -8.86 11.12
N VAL A 33 1.86 -9.80 10.35
CA VAL A 33 1.18 -11.07 10.06
C VAL A 33 1.53 -12.06 11.17
N THR A 34 0.52 -12.57 11.87
CA THR A 34 0.69 -13.59 12.91
C THR A 34 0.51 -14.99 12.34
N GLU A 35 0.98 -16.00 13.06
CA GLU A 35 0.59 -17.40 12.80
C GLU A 35 -0.94 -17.56 12.93
N PRO A 36 -1.55 -18.49 12.16
CA PRO A 36 -2.99 -18.72 12.18
C PRO A 36 -3.51 -19.26 13.51
#